data_AF-A0A843FWJ2-F1
#
_entry.id   AF-A0A843FWJ2-F1
#
_cell.length_a   1.000
_cell.length_b   1.000
_cell.length_c   1.000
_cell.angle_alpha   90.00
_cell.angle_beta   90.00
_cell.angle_gamma   90.00
#
_symmetry.space_group_name_H-M   'P 1'
#
loop_
_entity.id
_entity.type
_entity.pdbx_description
1 polymer ?
#
loop_
_entity_poly.entity_id
_entity_poly.type
_entity_poly.pdbx_seq_one_letter_code
_entity_poly.pdbx_strand_id
1 'polypeptide(L)'
;MNLMAQILINVIIAFLAGSLLLGFHRKVMARVQLRPGPPIIQYLLHSLKFFFKETSFPKTAAMPFYVGITVILAAVWVTAVIVGPVAQGSLMIIFGVYAIHKIVEHNAGSSSGSPYGKLSCVRAVFSAAGELPLFAVIAIIFLLTGTMDISGIIAYQAVNGPLVLQLPLAAIMFFTLIVTKSPYSPFAITKGKEIISGF
;
A
#
# COMPACT_ATOMS: atom_id res chain seq x y z
N MET A 1 -9.05 -23.70 -13.43
CA MET A 1 -8.08 -22.77 -14.06
C MET A 1 -6.70 -23.09 -13.53
N ASN A 2 -5.65 -23.06 -14.38
CA ASN A 2 -4.28 -23.24 -13.91
C ASN A 2 -3.89 -22.12 -12.93
N LEU A 3 -3.13 -22.44 -11.88
CA LEU A 3 -2.66 -21.48 -10.86
C LEU A 3 -2.01 -20.24 -11.50
N MET A 4 -1.17 -20.45 -12.52
CA MET A 4 -0.53 -19.38 -13.28
C MET A 4 -1.54 -18.42 -13.93
N ALA A 5 -2.64 -18.95 -14.49
CA ALA A 5 -3.67 -18.13 -15.11
C ALA A 5 -4.43 -17.30 -14.05
N GLN A 6 -4.69 -17.87 -12.86
CA GLN A 6 -5.31 -17.14 -11.76
C GLN A 6 -4.44 -15.99 -11.25
N ILE A 7 -3.13 -16.22 -11.12
CA ILE A 7 -2.18 -15.17 -10.71
C ILE A 7 -2.21 -14.03 -11.72
N LEU A 8 -2.05 -14.35 -13.01
CA LEU A 8 -1.97 -13.34 -14.06
C LEU A 8 -3.26 -12.51 -14.17
N ILE A 9 -4.42 -13.16 -14.08
CA ILE A 9 -5.72 -12.47 -14.09
C ILE A 9 -5.87 -11.55 -12.88
N ASN A 10 -5.56 -12.03 -11.66
CA ASN A 10 -5.70 -11.21 -10.46
C ASN A 10 -4.74 -10.02 -10.43
N VAL A 11 -3.51 -10.16 -10.95
CA VAL A 11 -2.57 -9.04 -11.06
C VAL A 11 -3.08 -7.99 -12.05
N ILE A 12 -3.61 -8.40 -13.21
CA ILE A 12 -4.21 -7.48 -14.17
C ILE A 12 -5.42 -6.77 -13.58
N ILE A 13 -6.31 -7.50 -12.90
CA ILE A 13 -7.47 -6.93 -12.21
C ILE A 13 -7.01 -5.92 -11.15
N ALA A 14 -6.04 -6.28 -10.31
CA ALA A 14 -5.52 -5.39 -9.27
C ALA A 14 -4.94 -4.10 -9.86
N PHE A 15 -4.18 -4.19 -10.96
CA PHE A 15 -3.62 -3.04 -11.65
C PHE A 15 -4.71 -2.12 -12.23
N LEU A 16 -5.69 -2.68 -12.95
CA LEU A 16 -6.76 -1.92 -13.60
C LEU A 16 -7.72 -1.32 -12.57
N ALA A 17 -8.22 -2.14 -11.64
CA ALA A 17 -9.14 -1.72 -10.59
C ALA A 17 -8.48 -0.69 -9.65
N GLY A 18 -7.24 -0.93 -9.23
CA GLY A 18 -6.48 0.01 -8.40
C GLY A 18 -6.28 1.36 -9.09
N SER A 19 -5.94 1.36 -10.38
CA SER A 19 -5.80 2.61 -11.16
C SER A 19 -7.12 3.37 -11.27
N LEU A 20 -8.24 2.68 -11.48
CA LEU A 20 -9.57 3.30 -11.52
C LEU A 20 -10.01 3.82 -10.16
N LEU A 21 -9.73 3.11 -9.07
CA LEU A 21 -10.01 3.56 -7.70
C LEU A 21 -9.25 4.84 -7.35
N LEU A 22 -7.98 4.95 -7.75
CA LEU A 22 -7.20 6.18 -7.59
C LEU A 22 -7.77 7.34 -8.43
N GLY A 23 -8.24 7.05 -9.64
CA GLY A 23 -8.97 8.01 -10.46
C GLY A 23 -10.28 8.48 -9.82
N PHE A 24 -11.04 7.55 -9.26
CA PHE A 24 -12.28 7.81 -8.53
C PHE A 24 -12.00 8.67 -7.30
N HIS A 25 -10.97 8.35 -6.51
CA HIS A 25 -10.55 9.17 -5.37
C HIS A 25 -10.28 10.62 -5.79
N ARG A 26 -9.56 10.86 -6.90
CA ARG A 26 -9.33 12.23 -7.42
C ARG A 26 -10.62 12.93 -7.83
N LYS A 27 -11.60 12.19 -8.37
CA LYS A 27 -12.92 12.74 -8.71
C LYS A 27 -13.69 13.14 -7.46
N VAL A 28 -13.73 12.27 -6.45
CA VAL A 28 -14.40 12.54 -5.17
C VAL A 28 -13.80 13.78 -4.51
N MET A 29 -12.47 13.85 -4.39
CA MET A 29 -11.79 15.02 -3.82
C MET A 29 -12.09 16.31 -4.58
N ALA A 30 -12.19 16.25 -5.91
CA ALA A 30 -12.56 17.41 -6.73
C ALA A 30 -14.02 17.85 -6.48
N ARG A 31 -14.95 16.91 -6.35
CA ARG A 31 -16.37 17.21 -6.07
C ARG A 31 -16.58 17.79 -4.67
N VAL A 32 -15.87 17.27 -3.66
CA VAL A 32 -15.85 17.86 -2.31
C VAL A 32 -15.37 19.31 -2.34
N GLN A 33 -14.42 19.62 -3.23
CA GLN A 33 -13.89 20.97 -3.46
C GLN A 33 -14.73 21.79 -4.46
N LEU A 34 -15.93 21.34 -4.82
CA LEU A 34 -16.86 22.02 -5.75
C LEU A 34 -16.25 22.32 -7.14
N ARG A 35 -15.34 21.46 -7.62
CA ARG A 35 -14.77 21.55 -8.97
C ARG A 35 -15.03 20.26 -9.77
N PRO A 36 -15.08 20.31 -11.11
CA PRO A 36 -15.44 19.15 -11.93
C PRO A 36 -14.48 17.97 -11.79
N GLY A 37 -13.18 18.22 -11.65
CA GLY A 37 -12.15 17.18 -11.53
C GLY A 37 -11.90 16.38 -12.81
N PRO A 38 -10.77 15.66 -12.89
CA PRO A 38 -10.40 14.87 -14.07
C PRO A 38 -11.39 13.70 -14.33
N PRO A 39 -11.36 13.08 -15.51
CA PRO A 39 -12.08 11.82 -15.73
C PRO A 39 -11.48 10.68 -14.90
N ILE A 40 -12.28 9.66 -14.57
CA ILE A 40 -11.85 8.54 -13.71
C ILE A 40 -10.68 7.76 -14.35
N ILE A 41 -10.69 7.61 -15.67
CA ILE A 41 -9.66 6.88 -16.43
C ILE A 41 -8.31 7.64 -16.44
N GLN A 42 -8.27 8.93 -16.05
CA GLN A 42 -7.07 9.75 -16.14
C GLN A 42 -5.86 9.16 -15.41
N TYR A 43 -6.08 8.55 -14.24
CA TYR A 43 -4.98 7.99 -13.46
C TYR A 43 -4.33 6.80 -14.17
N LEU A 44 -5.14 5.93 -14.79
CA LEU A 44 -4.65 4.83 -15.63
C LEU A 44 -3.82 5.36 -16.80
N LEU A 45 -4.31 6.40 -17.51
CA LEU A 45 -3.57 7.01 -18.63
C LEU A 45 -2.23 7.61 -18.18
N HIS A 46 -2.18 8.21 -16.99
CA HIS A 46 -0.93 8.72 -16.43
C HIS A 46 0.06 7.60 -16.12
N SER A 47 -0.39 6.49 -15.54
CA SER A 47 0.46 5.32 -15.31
C SER A 47 0.99 4.75 -16.63
N LEU A 48 0.11 4.60 -17.63
CA LEU A 48 0.48 4.09 -18.96
C LEU A 48 1.47 5.02 -19.68
N LYS A 49 1.34 6.34 -19.52
CA LYS A 49 2.26 7.32 -20.09
C LYS A 49 3.71 7.09 -19.68
N PHE A 50 3.96 6.60 -18.45
CA PHE A 50 5.33 6.37 -17.98
C PHE A 50 6.01 5.16 -18.65
N PHE A 51 5.27 4.23 -19.26
CA PHE A 51 5.85 3.14 -20.03
C PHE A 51 6.43 3.61 -21.38
N PHE A 52 5.95 4.74 -21.90
CA PHE A 52 6.44 5.32 -23.16
C PHE A 52 7.47 6.43 -22.95
N LYS A 53 7.69 6.83 -21.69
CA LYS A 53 8.59 7.94 -21.37
C LYS A 53 10.03 7.41 -21.23
N GLU A 54 10.99 8.22 -21.68
CA GLU A 54 12.40 7.92 -21.51
C GLU A 54 12.76 7.74 -20.03
N THR A 55 13.52 6.68 -19.74
CA THR A 55 14.03 6.40 -18.39
C THR A 55 15.18 7.33 -18.07
N SER A 56 15.08 8.09 -16.98
CA SER A 56 16.14 8.96 -16.48
C SER A 56 16.60 8.49 -15.11
N PHE A 57 17.91 8.29 -14.96
CA PHE A 57 18.53 7.87 -13.70
C PHE A 57 19.20 9.06 -13.01
N PRO A 58 19.04 9.23 -11.68
CA PRO A 58 19.74 10.29 -10.96
C PRO A 58 21.25 10.08 -10.99
N LYS A 59 22.02 11.14 -11.29
CA LYS A 59 23.50 11.08 -11.33
C LYS A 59 24.12 10.71 -9.98
N THR A 60 23.43 11.04 -8.88
CA THR A 60 23.89 10.82 -7.50
C THR A 60 23.43 9.50 -6.90
N ALA A 61 22.64 8.70 -7.63
CA ALA A 61 22.08 7.45 -7.12
C ALA A 61 23.13 6.35 -7.11
N ALA A 62 23.12 5.53 -6.05
CA ALA A 62 23.85 4.27 -6.04
C ALA A 62 23.08 3.27 -6.91
N MET A 63 23.48 3.12 -8.18
CA MET A 63 22.68 2.41 -9.21
C MET A 63 22.23 0.99 -8.81
N PRO A 64 23.07 0.09 -8.25
CA PRO A 64 22.61 -1.24 -7.85
C PRO A 64 21.53 -1.18 -6.75
N PHE A 65 21.68 -0.26 -5.80
CA PHE A 65 20.74 -0.07 -4.70
C PHE A 65 19.42 0.53 -5.19
N TYR A 66 19.49 1.54 -6.06
CA TYR A 66 18.33 2.21 -6.67
C TYR A 66 17.46 1.24 -7.49
N VAL A 67 18.11 0.44 -8.35
CA VAL A 67 17.41 -0.56 -9.17
C VAL A 67 16.87 -1.68 -8.28
N GLY A 68 17.67 -2.17 -7.31
CA GLY A 68 17.25 -3.21 -6.37
C GLY A 68 15.97 -2.84 -5.61
N ILE A 69 15.92 -1.64 -5.04
CA ILE A 69 14.73 -1.15 -4.32
C ILE A 69 13.51 -1.07 -5.24
N THR A 70 13.69 -0.58 -6.45
CA THR A 70 12.59 -0.47 -7.43
C THR A 70 12.01 -1.84 -7.78
N VAL A 71 12.87 -2.84 -8.02
CA VAL A 71 12.45 -4.21 -8.32
C VAL A 71 11.78 -4.86 -7.13
N ILE A 72 12.33 -4.72 -5.92
CA ILE A 72 11.73 -5.29 -4.71
C ILE A 72 10.37 -4.64 -4.45
N LEU A 73 10.23 -3.32 -4.64
CA LEU A 73 8.95 -2.64 -4.47
C LEU A 73 7.89 -3.18 -5.43
N ALA A 74 8.24 -3.43 -6.69
CA ALA A 74 7.35 -4.05 -7.65
C ALA A 74 6.96 -5.49 -7.22
N ALA A 75 7.94 -6.27 -6.76
CA ALA A 75 7.73 -7.64 -6.30
C ALA A 75 6.82 -7.73 -5.07
N VAL A 76 6.93 -6.79 -4.13
CA VAL A 76 6.07 -6.70 -2.93
C VAL A 76 4.59 -6.62 -3.33
N TRP A 77 4.24 -5.76 -4.28
CA TRP A 77 2.84 -5.60 -4.72
C TRP A 77 2.31 -6.85 -5.43
N VAL A 78 3.12 -7.47 -6.30
CA VAL A 78 2.75 -8.73 -6.96
C VAL A 78 2.56 -9.84 -5.92
N THR A 79 3.48 -9.93 -4.95
CA THR A 79 3.43 -10.94 -3.88
C THR A 79 2.18 -10.74 -3.01
N ALA A 80 1.81 -9.50 -2.67
CA ALA A 80 0.59 -9.22 -1.91
C ALA A 80 -0.67 -9.71 -2.64
N VAL A 81 -0.74 -9.55 -3.97
CA VAL A 81 -1.85 -10.08 -4.79
C VAL A 81 -1.84 -11.61 -4.84
N ILE A 82 -0.68 -12.26 -4.82
CA ILE A 82 -0.62 -13.72 -4.79
C ILE A 82 -1.06 -14.25 -3.41
N VAL A 83 -0.53 -13.70 -2.33
CA VAL A 83 -0.78 -14.21 -0.97
C VAL A 83 -2.22 -13.98 -0.54
N GLY A 84 -2.80 -12.81 -0.83
CA GLY A 84 -4.16 -12.46 -0.44
C GLY A 84 -5.22 -13.24 -1.22
N PRO A 85 -5.60 -12.79 -2.42
CA PRO A 85 -6.73 -13.36 -3.15
C PRO A 85 -6.47 -14.74 -3.77
N VAL A 86 -5.22 -15.12 -4.09
CA VAL A 86 -4.94 -16.41 -4.76
C VAL A 86 -4.66 -17.52 -3.76
N ALA A 87 -3.71 -17.33 -2.87
CA ALA A 87 -3.30 -18.36 -1.90
C ALA A 87 -4.20 -18.40 -0.65
N GLN A 88 -4.93 -17.31 -0.36
CA GLN A 88 -5.67 -17.13 0.91
C GLN A 88 -4.80 -17.51 2.12
N GLY A 89 -3.54 -17.09 2.08
CA GLY A 89 -2.54 -17.51 3.05
C GLY A 89 -2.79 -16.98 4.46
N SER A 90 -1.86 -17.25 5.37
CA SER A 90 -1.92 -16.69 6.72
C SER A 90 -1.76 -15.17 6.71
N LEU A 91 -2.47 -14.48 7.60
CA LEU A 91 -2.33 -13.07 7.90
C LEU A 91 -0.87 -12.71 8.25
N MET A 92 -0.13 -13.65 8.85
CA MET A 92 1.31 -13.49 9.13
C MET A 92 2.15 -13.30 7.86
N ILE A 93 1.81 -13.98 6.76
CA ILE A 93 2.55 -13.85 5.49
C ILE A 93 2.31 -12.46 4.91
N ILE A 94 1.06 -11.99 4.91
CA ILE A 94 0.72 -10.62 4.48
C ILE A 94 1.46 -9.60 5.32
N PHE A 95 1.51 -9.82 6.64
CA PHE A 95 2.26 -8.97 7.56
C PHE A 95 3.77 -8.96 7.23
N GLY A 96 4.37 -10.11 6.94
CA GLY A 96 5.77 -10.20 6.52
C GLY A 96 6.05 -9.43 5.22
N VAL A 97 5.17 -9.55 4.22
CA VAL A 97 5.26 -8.78 2.97
C VAL A 97 5.14 -7.27 3.24
N TYR A 98 4.26 -6.87 4.16
CA TYR A 98 4.10 -5.48 4.58
C TYR A 98 5.33 -4.95 5.34
N ALA A 99 5.98 -5.76 6.17
CA ALA A 99 7.23 -5.36 6.83
C ALA A 99 8.34 -5.09 5.80
N ILE A 100 8.47 -5.94 4.78
CA ILE A 100 9.40 -5.72 3.66
C ILE A 100 9.03 -4.45 2.90
N HIS A 101 7.74 -4.22 2.64
CA HIS A 101 7.27 -2.99 2.01
C HIS A 101 7.78 -1.75 2.74
N LYS A 102 7.73 -1.71 4.07
CA LYS A 102 8.15 -0.55 4.86
C LYS A 102 9.65 -0.30 4.81
N ILE A 103 10.45 -1.37 4.84
CA ILE A 103 11.89 -1.27 4.66
C ILE A 103 12.21 -0.68 3.27
N VAL A 104 11.54 -1.16 2.23
CA VAL A 104 11.79 -0.75 0.85
C VAL A 104 11.29 0.68 0.60
N GLU A 105 10.12 1.03 1.14
CA GLU A 105 9.56 2.38 1.09
C GLU A 105 10.54 3.40 1.69
N HIS A 106 11.03 3.17 2.90
CA HIS A 106 12.06 4.02 3.51
C HIS A 106 13.28 4.18 2.60
N ASN A 107 13.81 3.07 2.11
CA ASN A 107 15.02 3.08 1.30
C ASN A 107 14.83 3.72 -0.09
N ALA A 108 13.61 3.80 -0.62
CA ALA A 108 13.32 4.48 -1.88
C ALA A 108 13.76 5.95 -1.83
N GLY A 109 13.53 6.65 -0.71
CA GLY A 109 14.01 8.02 -0.50
C GLY A 109 15.53 8.14 -0.48
N SER A 110 16.20 7.23 0.23
CA SER A 110 17.67 7.22 0.38
C SER A 110 18.39 6.93 -0.94
N SER A 111 17.80 6.07 -1.78
CA SER A 111 18.44 5.51 -2.96
C SER A 111 18.81 6.51 -4.07
N SER A 112 18.10 7.63 -4.15
CA SER A 112 18.31 8.68 -5.17
C SER A 112 19.57 9.52 -4.95
N GLY A 113 20.11 9.52 -3.73
CA GLY A 113 21.22 10.40 -3.32
C GLY A 113 20.82 11.87 -3.11
N SER A 114 19.57 12.26 -3.39
CA SER A 114 19.08 13.63 -3.20
C SER A 114 18.95 13.99 -1.72
N PRO A 115 19.34 15.21 -1.29
CA PRO A 115 19.10 15.69 0.07
C PRO A 115 17.61 15.65 0.46
N TYR A 116 16.70 15.96 -0.47
CA TYR A 116 15.26 15.93 -0.23
C TYR A 116 14.73 14.50 -0.03
N GLY A 117 15.23 13.55 -0.84
CA GLY A 117 14.91 12.13 -0.68
C GLY A 117 15.35 11.58 0.67
N LYS A 118 16.53 11.98 1.16
CA LYS A 118 17.05 11.61 2.48
C LYS A 118 16.22 12.21 3.63
N LEU A 119 15.79 13.47 3.52
CA LEU A 119 14.91 14.07 4.53
C LEU A 119 13.56 13.35 4.61
N SER A 120 12.97 13.01 3.45
CA SER A 120 11.74 12.21 3.39
C SER A 120 11.95 10.81 3.97
N CYS A 121 13.10 10.18 3.70
CA CYS A 121 13.49 8.87 4.21
C CYS A 121 13.48 8.85 5.75
N VAL A 122 14.10 9.84 6.41
CA VAL A 122 14.08 9.96 7.87
C VAL A 122 12.66 10.12 8.41
N ARG A 123 11.81 10.91 7.73
CA ARG A 123 10.39 11.08 8.09
C ARG A 123 9.56 9.81 7.92
N ALA A 124 9.91 8.94 6.97
CA ALA A 124 9.24 7.67 6.77
C ALA A 124 9.40 6.73 7.99
N VAL A 125 10.51 6.84 8.74
CA VAL A 125 10.71 6.09 9.99
C VAL A 125 9.67 6.45 11.04
N PHE A 126 9.34 7.75 11.17
CA PHE A 126 8.27 8.20 12.07
C PHE A 126 6.90 7.66 11.64
N SER A 127 6.63 7.58 10.34
CA SER A 127 5.41 6.92 9.85
C SER A 127 5.40 5.43 10.21
N ALA A 128 6.53 4.73 10.11
CA ALA A 128 6.65 3.32 10.48
C ALA A 128 6.42 3.08 11.98
N ALA A 129 6.84 4.01 12.86
CA ALA A 129 6.54 3.91 14.29
C ALA A 129 5.03 3.90 14.60
N GLY A 130 4.20 4.49 13.73
CA GLY A 130 2.74 4.47 13.82
C GLY A 130 2.09 3.11 13.51
N GLU A 131 2.85 2.03 13.34
CA GLU A 131 2.34 0.70 13.01
C GLU A 131 2.04 -0.18 14.23
N LEU A 132 2.42 0.25 15.43
CA LEU A 132 2.10 -0.45 16.67
C LEU A 132 0.61 -0.86 16.78
N PRO A 133 -0.38 -0.03 16.39
CA PRO A 133 -1.79 -0.44 16.39
C PRO A 133 -2.10 -1.64 15.48
N LEU A 134 -1.35 -1.85 14.40
CA LEU A 134 -1.54 -3.00 13.50
C LEU A 134 -1.29 -4.31 14.23
N PHE A 135 -0.23 -4.38 15.05
CA PHE A 135 0.10 -5.56 15.84
C PHE A 135 -1.01 -5.89 16.85
N ALA A 136 -1.52 -4.87 17.54
CA ALA A 136 -2.62 -5.03 18.48
C ALA A 136 -3.89 -5.57 17.78
N VAL A 137 -4.25 -5.01 16.61
CA VAL A 137 -5.42 -5.47 15.84
C VAL A 137 -5.28 -6.93 15.41
N ILE A 138 -4.11 -7.32 14.91
CA ILE A 138 -3.84 -8.71 14.51
C ILE A 138 -3.96 -9.65 15.71
N ALA A 139 -3.38 -9.29 16.86
CA ALA A 139 -3.45 -10.09 18.08
C ALA A 139 -4.90 -10.24 18.59
N ILE A 140 -5.69 -9.16 18.59
CA ILE A 140 -7.10 -9.20 19.00
C ILE A 140 -7.92 -10.11 18.09
N ILE A 141 -7.71 -10.04 16.77
CA ILE A 141 -8.40 -10.93 15.81
C ILE A 141 -8.05 -12.38 16.09
N PHE A 142 -6.77 -12.69 16.34
CA PHE A 142 -6.34 -14.04 16.68
C PHE A 142 -6.97 -14.55 17.99
N LEU A 143 -7.00 -13.72 19.04
CA LEU A 143 -7.61 -14.12 20.32
C LEU A 143 -9.10 -14.44 20.20
N LEU A 144 -9.82 -13.79 19.28
CA LEU A 144 -11.24 -14.04 19.06
C LEU A 144 -11.52 -15.23 18.12
N THR A 145 -10.75 -15.32 17.03
CA THR A 145 -10.99 -16.32 15.97
C THR A 145 -10.23 -17.63 16.18
N GLY A 146 -9.17 -17.63 17.00
CA GLY A 146 -8.30 -18.77 17.25
C GLY A 146 -7.37 -19.14 16.08
N THR A 147 -7.38 -18.39 14.99
CA THR A 147 -6.59 -18.67 13.78
C THR A 147 -6.06 -17.39 13.16
N MET A 148 -4.95 -17.49 12.44
CA MET A 148 -4.41 -16.42 11.62
C MET A 148 -4.60 -16.68 10.12
N ASP A 149 -5.24 -17.79 9.74
CA ASP A 149 -5.50 -18.10 8.35
C ASP A 149 -6.71 -17.32 7.85
N ILE A 150 -6.57 -16.67 6.69
CA ILE A 150 -7.61 -15.80 6.14
C ILE A 150 -8.90 -16.59 5.87
N SER A 151 -8.77 -17.80 5.35
CA SER A 151 -9.92 -18.69 5.11
C SER A 151 -10.67 -19.04 6.41
N GLY A 152 -9.93 -19.30 7.50
CA GLY A 152 -10.50 -19.56 8.83
C GLY A 152 -11.19 -18.34 9.42
N ILE A 153 -10.61 -17.14 9.25
CA ILE A 153 -11.23 -15.88 9.68
C ILE A 153 -12.53 -15.61 8.91
N ILE A 154 -12.56 -15.86 7.59
CA ILE A 154 -13.77 -15.72 6.76
C ILE A 154 -14.85 -16.71 7.21
N ALA A 155 -14.48 -17.97 7.49
CA ALA A 155 -15.40 -18.97 8.00
C ALA A 155 -15.99 -18.58 9.36
N TYR A 156 -15.16 -18.05 10.27
CA TYR A 156 -15.61 -17.53 11.56
C TYR A 156 -16.63 -16.38 11.39
N GLN A 157 -16.36 -15.44 10.46
CA GLN A 157 -17.25 -14.32 10.17
C GLN A 157 -18.59 -14.75 9.57
N ALA A 158 -18.60 -15.83 8.78
CA ALA A 158 -19.83 -16.36 8.20
C ALA A 158 -20.82 -16.89 9.25
N VAL A 159 -20.31 -17.41 10.37
CA VAL A 159 -21.11 -17.99 11.46
C VAL A 159 -21.44 -16.96 12.54
N ASN A 160 -20.45 -16.20 13.00
CA ASN A 160 -20.60 -15.30 14.15
C ASN A 160 -20.98 -13.86 13.76
N GLY A 161 -20.95 -13.55 12.46
CA GLY A 161 -21.18 -12.22 11.92
C GLY A 161 -19.91 -11.39 11.73
N PRO A 162 -20.04 -10.14 11.24
CA PRO A 162 -18.90 -9.31 10.86
C PRO A 162 -18.03 -8.90 12.06
N LEU A 163 -16.71 -9.12 11.96
CA LEU A 163 -15.75 -8.74 13.02
C LEU A 163 -15.76 -7.23 13.34
N VAL A 164 -16.13 -6.38 12.38
CA VAL A 164 -16.22 -4.93 12.58
C VAL A 164 -17.26 -4.57 13.65
N LEU A 165 -18.35 -5.34 13.75
CA LEU A 165 -19.40 -5.11 14.73
C LEU A 165 -19.06 -5.72 16.09
N GLN A 166 -18.35 -6.85 16.09
CA GLN A 166 -17.93 -7.52 17.33
C GLN A 166 -16.77 -6.81 18.03
N LEU A 167 -15.85 -6.23 17.25
CA LEU A 167 -14.64 -5.57 17.71
C LEU A 167 -14.57 -4.11 17.21
N PRO A 168 -15.53 -3.24 17.60
CA PRO A 168 -15.61 -1.88 17.07
C PRO A 168 -14.37 -1.05 17.38
N LEU A 169 -13.74 -1.26 18.55
CA LEU A 169 -12.50 -0.55 18.92
C LEU A 169 -11.33 -0.96 18.04
N ALA A 170 -11.16 -2.26 17.76
CA ALA A 170 -10.10 -2.73 16.85
C ALA A 170 -10.34 -2.24 15.42
N ALA A 171 -11.61 -2.16 14.99
CA ALA A 171 -11.96 -1.60 13.70
C ALA A 171 -11.61 -0.10 13.59
N ILE A 172 -11.88 0.70 14.63
CA ILE A 172 -11.49 2.12 14.69
C ILE A 172 -9.96 2.26 14.70
N MET A 173 -9.25 1.44 15.47
CA MET A 173 -7.78 1.42 15.48
C MET A 173 -7.21 1.12 14.08
N PHE A 174 -7.75 0.10 13.41
CA PHE A 174 -7.31 -0.24 12.06
C PHE A 174 -7.67 0.84 11.04
N PHE A 175 -8.86 1.43 11.14
CA PHE A 175 -9.29 2.52 10.28
C PHE A 175 -8.40 3.75 10.42
N THR A 176 -8.10 4.17 11.65
CA THR A 176 -7.19 5.29 11.90
C THR A 176 -5.80 5.00 11.34
N LEU A 177 -5.30 3.76 11.48
CA LEU A 177 -4.04 3.34 10.86
C LEU A 177 -4.06 3.43 9.34
N ILE A 178 -5.14 3.02 8.66
CA ILE A 178 -5.26 3.20 7.21
C ILE A 178 -5.17 4.68 6.82
N VAL A 179 -5.85 5.55 7.58
CA VAL A 179 -5.84 7.00 7.34
C VAL A 179 -4.43 7.59 7.52
N THR A 180 -3.67 7.14 8.52
CA THR A 180 -2.29 7.63 8.73
C THR A 180 -1.31 7.20 7.64
N LYS A 181 -1.61 6.12 6.91
CA LYS A 181 -0.80 5.65 5.77
C LYS A 181 -1.18 6.29 4.44
N SER A 182 -2.22 7.12 4.43
CA SER A 182 -2.62 7.87 3.25
C SER A 182 -1.54 8.89 2.86
N PRO A 183 -1.12 8.98 1.58
CA PRO A 183 -0.13 9.95 1.11
C PRO A 183 -0.70 11.38 0.97
N TYR A 184 -1.81 11.68 1.64
CA TYR A 184 -2.50 12.96 1.60
C TYR A 184 -2.49 13.65 2.96
N SER A 185 -2.60 14.98 2.95
CA SER A 185 -2.73 15.77 4.17
C SER A 185 -3.93 15.28 4.99
N PRO A 186 -3.81 15.14 6.33
CA PRO A 186 -2.75 15.67 7.20
C PRO A 186 -1.56 14.71 7.45
N PHE A 187 -1.61 13.46 7.00
CA PHE A 187 -0.61 12.44 7.37
C PHE A 187 0.51 12.22 6.34
N ALA A 188 0.56 13.06 5.29
CA ALA A 188 1.55 13.00 4.22
C ALA A 188 2.96 13.50 4.61
N ILE A 189 3.52 13.03 5.73
CA ILE A 189 4.82 13.52 6.24
C ILE A 189 6.00 13.25 5.28
N THR A 190 5.94 12.16 4.52
CA THR A 190 6.95 11.76 3.53
C THR A 190 6.78 12.47 2.18
N LYS A 191 5.58 12.94 1.86
CA LYS A 191 5.24 13.62 0.60
C LYS A 191 4.82 15.07 0.81
N GLY A 192 5.22 15.64 1.95
CA GLY A 192 4.90 17.00 2.31
C GLY A 192 5.41 17.99 1.27
N LYS A 193 4.65 19.06 1.03
CA LYS A 193 5.06 20.09 0.06
C LYS A 193 6.30 20.86 0.52
N GLU A 194 6.55 20.86 1.83
CA GLU A 194 7.71 21.49 2.45
C GLU A 194 9.05 20.82 2.07
N ILE A 195 9.05 19.59 1.55
CA ILE A 195 10.27 18.90 1.13
C ILE A 195 10.55 18.94 -0.38
N ILE A 196 9.95 19.85 -1.16
CA ILE A 196 10.09 20.05 -2.63
C ILE A 196 9.74 18.78 -3.44
N SER A 197 10.55 17.74 -3.34
CA SER A 197 10.32 16.42 -3.90
C SER A 197 10.57 15.35 -2.83
N GLY A 198 9.50 14.84 -2.22
CA GLY A 198 9.55 13.55 -1.52
C GLY A 198 9.74 12.39 -2.51
N PHE A 199 9.74 11.16 -2.00
CA PHE A 199 9.68 9.94 -2.81
C PHE A 199 8.26 9.34 -2.78
#